data_AF-A0AA96GL67-F1
#
_entry.id   AF-A0AA96GL67-F1
#
_cell.length_a   1.000
_cell.length_b   1.000
_cell.length_c   1.000
_cell.angle_alpha   90.00
_cell.angle_beta   90.00
_cell.angle_gamma   90.00
#
_symmetry.space_group_name_H-M   'P 1'
#
loop_
_entity.id
_entity.type
_entity.pdbx_description
1 polymer ?
#
loop_
_entity_poly.entity_id
_entity_poly.type
_entity_poly.pdbx_seq_one_letter_code
_entity_poly.pdbx_strand_id
1 'polypeptide(L)'
;MESVSAEELMRHIQAKTRKGSGYYTDAFRGYQSLKRYGKHHTINHSKRFVSRSRVKNHITGIEGFWSYAKHILYHYRGVWKYHFPMYLKEIEYRFNHRTEN
;
A
#
# COMPACT_ATOMS: atom_id res chain seq x y z
N MET A 1 -8.32 -16.41 -7.59
CA MET A 1 -8.11 -15.05 -7.05
C MET A 1 -8.97 -14.98 -5.79
N GLU A 2 -8.40 -15.31 -4.63
CA GLU A 2 -9.16 -15.29 -3.37
C GLU A 2 -9.60 -13.85 -3.09
N SER A 3 -10.91 -13.63 -3.07
CA SER A 3 -11.49 -12.36 -2.67
C SER A 3 -11.31 -12.23 -1.16
N VAL A 4 -10.40 -11.37 -0.71
CA VAL A 4 -10.26 -11.05 0.72
C VAL A 4 -11.56 -10.41 1.18
N SER A 5 -12.25 -11.06 2.13
CA SER A 5 -13.50 -10.52 2.66
C SER A 5 -13.24 -9.25 3.48
N ALA A 6 -14.24 -8.36 3.56
CA ALA A 6 -14.12 -7.15 4.39
C ALA A 6 -13.83 -7.48 5.88
N GLU A 7 -14.30 -8.64 6.34
CA GLU A 7 -14.08 -9.13 7.70
C GLU A 7 -12.62 -9.55 7.92
N GLU A 8 -12.06 -10.32 6.99
CA GLU A 8 -10.66 -10.77 7.05
C GLU A 8 -9.69 -9.58 6.99
N LEU A 9 -9.98 -8.61 6.11
CA LEU A 9 -9.24 -7.36 6.04
C LEU A 9 -9.27 -6.61 7.38
N MET A 10 -10.43 -6.52 8.03
CA MET A 10 -10.56 -5.88 9.33
C MET A 10 -9.81 -6.62 10.43
N ARG A 11 -9.80 -7.96 10.43
CA ARG A 11 -9.00 -8.75 11.39
C ARG A 11 -7.52 -8.41 11.29
N HIS A 12 -6.98 -8.32 10.08
CA HIS A 12 -5.58 -7.93 9.88
C HIS A 12 -5.30 -6.49 10.32
N ILE A 13 -6.19 -5.55 10.01
CA ILE A 13 -6.02 -4.15 10.41
C ILE A 13 -6.03 -4.01 11.94
N GLN A 14 -6.96 -4.68 12.63
CA GLN A 14 -7.04 -4.66 14.09
C GLN A 14 -5.80 -5.30 14.74
N ALA A 15 -5.24 -6.34 14.13
CA ALA A 15 -4.02 -6.98 14.63
C ALA A 15 -2.75 -6.14 14.43
N LYS A 16 -2.73 -5.21 13.46
CA LYS A 16 -1.55 -4.43 13.08
C LYS A 16 -1.65 -2.94 13.41
N THR A 17 -2.79 -2.46 13.90
CA THR A 17 -3.02 -1.04 14.19
C THR A 17 -3.79 -0.87 15.49
N ARG A 18 -3.69 0.32 16.09
CA ARG A 18 -4.41 0.67 17.31
C ARG A 18 -5.76 1.31 16.97
N LYS A 19 -6.83 0.95 17.69
CA LYS A 19 -8.12 1.64 17.60
C LYS A 19 -7.95 3.15 17.79
N GLY A 20 -8.61 3.94 16.94
CA GLY A 20 -8.46 5.40 16.91
C GLY A 20 -7.33 5.93 16.02
N SER A 21 -6.55 5.06 15.36
CA SER A 21 -5.52 5.49 14.39
C SER A 21 -6.11 6.24 13.19
N GLY A 22 -5.26 7.01 12.51
CA GLY A 22 -5.57 7.61 11.22
C GLY A 22 -5.30 6.63 10.08
N TYR A 23 -6.33 6.28 9.32
CA TYR A 23 -6.25 5.38 8.18
C TYR A 23 -6.35 6.15 6.87
N TYR A 24 -5.36 6.00 6.00
CA TYR A 24 -5.37 6.57 4.65
C TYR A 24 -5.44 5.43 3.64
N THR A 25 -6.60 5.24 3.00
CA THR A 25 -6.79 4.16 2.02
C THR A 25 -7.50 4.66 0.76
N ASP A 26 -7.52 3.83 -0.27
CA ASP A 26 -8.37 4.04 -1.45
C ASP A 26 -9.87 3.85 -1.10
N ALA A 27 -10.72 4.03 -2.11
CA ALA A 27 -12.17 3.88 -1.99
C ALA A 27 -12.67 2.42 -2.07
N PHE A 28 -11.81 1.42 -1.85
CA PHE A 28 -12.24 0.03 -1.86
C PHE A 28 -13.27 -0.25 -0.76
N ARG A 29 -14.34 -0.98 -1.13
CA ARG A 29 -15.50 -1.22 -0.25
C ARG A 29 -15.14 -1.94 1.04
N GLY A 30 -14.10 -2.78 1.03
CA GLY A 30 -13.63 -3.49 2.23
C GLY A 30 -13.17 -2.56 3.36
N TYR A 31 -12.80 -1.31 3.06
CA TYR A 31 -12.33 -0.34 4.05
C TYR A 31 -13.45 0.50 4.69
N GLN A 32 -14.72 0.34 4.29
CA GLN A 32 -15.82 1.18 4.82
C GLN A 32 -15.98 1.08 6.34
N SER A 33 -15.68 -0.08 6.92
CA SER A 33 -15.69 -0.34 8.37
C SER A 33 -14.65 0.46 9.15
N LEU A 34 -13.60 0.99 8.49
CA LEU A 34 -12.57 1.79 9.17
C LEU A 34 -13.10 3.07 9.79
N LYS A 35 -14.15 3.68 9.22
CA LYS A 35 -14.81 4.85 9.80
C LYS A 35 -15.35 4.60 11.22
N ARG A 36 -15.68 3.35 11.54
CA ARG A 36 -16.15 2.95 12.88
C ARG A 36 -14.98 2.62 13.82
N TYR A 37 -13.79 2.37 13.29
CA TYR A 37 -12.62 1.94 14.06
C TYR A 37 -11.61 3.07 14.32
N GLY A 38 -11.58 4.09 13.46
CA GLY A 38 -10.74 5.29 13.64
C GLY A 38 -11.01 6.34 12.56
N LYS A 39 -10.08 7.28 12.40
CA LYS A 39 -10.22 8.39 11.45
C LYS A 39 -9.85 7.90 10.05
N HIS A 40 -10.85 7.72 9.18
CA HIS A 40 -10.64 7.21 7.83
C HIS A 40 -10.64 8.31 6.77
N HIS A 41 -9.51 8.46 6.09
CA HIS A 41 -9.31 9.36 4.96
C HIS A 41 -9.27 8.55 3.66
N THR A 42 -10.31 8.68 2.85
CA THR A 42 -10.42 8.02 1.55
C THR A 42 -9.81 8.89 0.46
N ILE A 43 -8.90 8.32 -0.34
CA ILE A 43 -8.34 8.98 -1.52
C ILE A 43 -9.02 8.41 -2.76
N ASN A 44 -9.73 9.28 -3.49
CA ASN A 44 -10.38 8.90 -4.73
C ASN A 44 -9.43 9.16 -5.92
N HIS A 45 -8.91 8.08 -6.51
CA HIS A 45 -7.97 8.12 -7.63
C HIS A 45 -8.59 8.69 -8.92
N SER A 46 -9.92 8.72 -9.07
CA SER A 46 -10.57 9.25 -10.29
C SER A 46 -10.70 10.77 -10.34
N LYS A 47 -10.59 11.47 -9.20
CA LYS A 47 -10.87 12.93 -9.11
C LYS A 47 -9.62 13.81 -8.93
N ARG A 48 -8.41 13.25 -8.92
CA ARG A 48 -7.22 13.94 -8.36
C ARG A 48 -6.03 14.11 -9.31
N PHE A 49 -6.27 14.16 -10.63
CA PHE A 49 -5.25 14.60 -11.59
C PHE A 49 -4.86 16.09 -11.46
N VAL A 50 -5.53 16.87 -10.60
CA VAL A 50 -5.33 18.32 -10.48
C VAL A 50 -4.88 18.69 -9.06
N SER A 51 -3.58 18.56 -8.78
CA SER A 51 -2.83 19.35 -7.79
C SER A 51 -1.45 18.71 -7.58
N ARG A 52 -0.51 19.03 -8.47
CA ARG A 52 0.91 18.67 -8.31
C ARG A 52 1.56 19.24 -7.04
N SER A 53 0.97 20.27 -6.42
CA SER A 53 1.63 21.05 -5.35
C SER A 53 1.23 20.76 -3.91
N ARG A 54 0.23 19.91 -3.62
CA ARG A 54 -0.30 19.80 -2.24
C ARG A 54 -0.29 18.42 -1.61
N VAL A 55 0.29 17.44 -2.27
CA VAL A 55 -0.12 16.08 -2.00
C VAL A 55 1.06 15.11 -2.06
N LYS A 56 1.81 15.08 -0.95
CA LYS A 56 2.50 13.86 -0.48
C LYS A 56 1.42 12.82 -0.13
N ASN A 57 0.66 12.32 -1.11
CA ASN A 57 -0.23 11.18 -0.88
C ASN A 57 0.65 9.97 -0.67
N HIS A 58 0.78 9.53 0.58
CA HIS A 58 1.46 8.29 0.94
C HIS A 58 0.96 7.09 0.11
N ILE A 59 -0.31 7.12 -0.34
CA ILE A 59 -0.92 6.09 -1.20
C ILE A 59 -0.29 6.05 -2.61
N THR A 60 -0.04 7.20 -3.22
CA THR A 60 0.61 7.26 -4.54
C THR A 60 2.07 6.78 -4.46
N GLY A 61 2.73 7.02 -3.32
CA GLY A 61 4.08 6.51 -3.05
C GLY A 61 4.11 4.99 -2.97
N ILE A 62 3.19 4.37 -2.22
CA ILE A 62 3.13 2.90 -2.09
C ILE A 62 2.71 2.22 -3.41
N GLU A 63 1.83 2.85 -4.19
CA GLU A 63 1.50 2.37 -5.56
C GLU A 63 2.74 2.40 -6.47
N GLY A 64 3.52 3.48 -6.43
CA GLY A 64 4.79 3.60 -7.14
C GLY A 64 5.80 2.54 -6.72
N PHE A 65 5.93 2.30 -5.41
CA PHE A 65 6.78 1.25 -4.86
C PHE A 65 6.40 -0.12 -5.40
N TRP A 66 5.11 -0.49 -5.35
CA TRP A 66 4.67 -1.80 -5.83
C TRP A 66 4.79 -1.96 -7.35
N SER A 67 4.63 -0.87 -8.12
CA SER A 67 4.88 -0.89 -9.56
C SER A 67 6.35 -1.21 -9.86
N TYR A 68 7.27 -0.53 -9.17
CA TYR A 68 8.71 -0.77 -9.25
C TYR A 68 9.09 -2.20 -8.79
N ALA A 69 8.56 -2.63 -7.64
CA ALA A 69 8.81 -3.96 -7.10
C ALA A 69 8.36 -5.06 -8.04
N LYS A 70 7.17 -4.94 -8.64
CA LYS A 70 6.66 -5.92 -9.62
C LYS A 70 7.57 -6.02 -10.83
N HIS A 71 8.09 -4.90 -11.33
CA HIS A 71 9.00 -4.90 -12.47
C HIS A 71 10.28 -5.69 -12.17
N ILE A 72 10.91 -5.44 -11.02
CA ILE A 72 12.09 -6.19 -10.56
C ILE A 72 11.76 -7.66 -10.37
N LEU A 73 10.70 -7.98 -9.61
CA LEU A 73 10.30 -9.35 -9.30
C LEU A 73 9.92 -10.17 -10.55
N TYR A 74 9.43 -9.51 -11.61
CA TYR A 74 9.11 -10.16 -12.88
C TYR A 74 10.35 -10.79 -13.53
N HIS A 75 11.51 -10.13 -13.45
CA HIS A 75 12.76 -10.67 -14.00
C HIS A 75 13.21 -11.96 -13.30
N TYR A 76 12.91 -12.12 -12.01
CA TYR A 76 13.29 -13.32 -11.25
C TYR A 76 12.40 -14.54 -11.55
N ARG A 77 11.32 -14.40 -12.35
CA ARG A 77 10.38 -15.48 -12.72
C ARG A 77 9.81 -16.29 -11.54
N GLY A 78 9.82 -15.69 -10.35
CA GLY A 78 9.39 -16.31 -9.10
C GLY A 78 10.47 -16.21 -8.02
N VAL A 79 10.07 -15.87 -6.80
CA VAL A 79 10.94 -15.80 -5.64
C VAL A 79 10.46 -16.83 -4.63
N TRP A 80 11.37 -17.61 -4.06
CA TRP A 80 11.05 -18.51 -2.96
C TRP A 80 10.48 -17.73 -1.78
N LYS A 81 9.34 -18.18 -1.23
CA LYS A 81 8.64 -17.50 -0.13
C LYS A 81 9.55 -17.16 1.05
N TYR A 82 10.51 -18.03 1.35
CA TYR A 82 11.49 -17.84 2.42
C TYR A 82 12.38 -16.59 2.20
N HIS A 83 12.77 -16.34 0.96
CA HIS A 83 13.66 -15.22 0.61
C HIS A 83 12.90 -13.94 0.30
N PHE A 84 11.60 -14.01 0.02
CA PHE A 84 10.77 -12.85 -0.37
C PHE A 84 10.93 -11.61 0.54
N PRO A 85 11.03 -11.72 1.88
CA PRO A 85 11.30 -10.56 2.73
C PRO A 85 12.62 -9.85 2.42
N MET A 86 13.68 -10.59 2.07
CA MET A 86 14.98 -10.02 1.71
C MET A 86 14.91 -9.26 0.39
N TYR A 87 14.24 -9.83 -0.62
CA TYR A 87 14.01 -9.13 -1.89
C TYR A 87 13.21 -7.84 -1.68
N LEU A 88 12.18 -7.85 -0.83
CA LEU A 88 11.44 -6.62 -0.51
C LEU A 88 12.32 -5.56 0.15
N LYS A 89 13.24 -5.94 1.04
CA LYS A 89 14.17 -5.00 1.66
C LYS A 89 15.17 -4.40 0.68
N GLU A 90 15.69 -5.21 -0.24
CA GLU A 90 16.55 -4.70 -1.30
C GLU A 90 15.80 -3.73 -2.23
N ILE A 91 14.57 -4.09 -2.63
CA ILE A 91 13.73 -3.25 -3.49
C ILE A 91 13.36 -1.94 -2.77
N GLU A 92 13.06 -1.97 -1.47
CA GLU A 92 12.83 -0.78 -0.65
C GLU A 92 14.04 0.15 -0.68
N TYR A 93 15.24 -0.40 -0.46
CA TYR A 93 16.48 0.37 -0.53
C TYR A 93 16.67 1.01 -1.90
N ARG A 94 16.57 0.21 -2.98
CA ARG A 94 16.72 0.69 -4.37
C ARG A 94 15.68 1.75 -4.74
N PHE A 95 14.42 1.57 -4.32
CA PHE A 95 13.36 2.52 -4.60
C PHE A 95 13.63 3.86 -3.92
N ASN A 96 14.09 3.85 -2.67
CA ASN A 96 14.35 5.08 -1.90
C ASN A 96 15.58 5.85 -2.42
N HIS A 97 16.64 5.17 -2.88
CA HIS A 97 17.89 5.78 -3.35
C HIS A 97 17.99 5.88 -4.89
N ARG A 98 16.85 5.82 -5.60
CA ARG A 98 16.81 5.78 -7.09
C ARG A 98 17.37 7.03 -7.79
N THR A 99 17.58 8.13 -7.06
CA THR A 99 18.08 9.41 -7.57
C THR A 99 19.51 9.72 -7.13
N GLU A 100 20.16 8.79 -6.43
CA GLU A 100 21.50 8.98 -5.86
C GLU A 100 22.62 8.39 -6.74
N ASN A 101 22.31 8.10 -8.00
CA ASN A 101 23.27 7.65 -9.02
C ASN A 101 23.48 8.71 -10.10
#